data_AF-A0A0G4MKP3-F1
#
_entry.id   AF-A0A0G4MKP3-F1
#
_cell.length_a   1.000
_cell.length_b   1.000
_cell.length_c   1.000
_cell.angle_alpha   90.00
_cell.angle_beta   90.00
_cell.angle_gamma   90.00
#
_symmetry.space_group_name_H-M   'P 1'
#
loop_
_entity.id
_entity.type
_entity.pdbx_description
1 polymer ?
#
loop_
_entity_poly.entity_id
_entity_poly.type
_entity_poly.pdbx_seq_one_letter_code
_entity_poly.pdbx_strand_id
1 'polypeptide(L)'
;MMTNVMSAAYPDLVAAASCYSGVAAGCLAGSPGSSPISADPTCANGQIALSDQAWAARARNMFPGYAGAYPRIQTLHGTADTLVRIPNLDQQLRQWAAVKGLSLTRNNTNTPQSGYTQI
;
A
#
# COMPACT_ATOMS: atom_id res chain seq x y z
N MET A 1 4.10 -5.56 -4.49
CA MET A 1 5.02 -4.43 -4.18
C MET A 1 4.99 -3.35 -5.28
N MET A 2 5.29 -3.67 -6.54
CA MET A 2 5.37 -2.67 -7.62
C MET A 2 4.04 -1.99 -7.99
N THR A 3 2.88 -2.63 -7.82
CA THR A 3 1.57 -2.01 -8.12
C THR A 3 1.37 -0.67 -7.40
N ASN A 4 1.73 -0.57 -6.11
CA ASN A 4 1.63 0.69 -5.38
C ASN A 4 2.64 1.73 -5.88
N VAL A 5 3.84 1.30 -6.27
CA VAL A 5 4.86 2.20 -6.85
C VAL A 5 4.35 2.78 -8.17
N MET A 6 3.83 1.95 -9.07
CA MET A 6 3.26 2.42 -10.34
C MET A 6 2.08 3.37 -10.11
N SER A 7 1.23 3.08 -9.13
CA SER A 7 0.08 3.92 -8.80
C SER A 7 0.49 5.30 -8.23
N ALA A 8 1.68 5.41 -7.64
CA ALA A 8 2.19 6.65 -7.07
C ALA A 8 3.10 7.43 -8.05
N ALA A 9 3.91 6.73 -8.84
CA ALA A 9 4.87 7.32 -9.78
C ALA A 9 4.25 7.66 -11.15
N TYR A 10 3.19 6.95 -11.55
CA TYR A 10 2.48 7.15 -12.83
C TYR A 10 0.95 7.15 -12.64
N PRO A 11 0.41 8.01 -11.73
CA PRO A 11 -1.01 8.02 -11.38
C PRO A 11 -1.92 8.42 -12.56
N ASP A 12 -1.38 9.09 -13.56
CA ASP A 12 -2.06 9.51 -14.79
C ASP A 12 -2.26 8.39 -15.82
N LEU A 13 -1.55 7.26 -15.69
CA LEU A 13 -1.63 6.15 -16.64
C LEU A 13 -2.64 5.07 -16.25
N VAL A 14 -3.07 5.03 -14.98
CA VAL A 14 -3.82 3.90 -14.43
C VAL A 14 -5.12 4.39 -13.78
N ALA A 15 -6.27 3.89 -14.24
CA ALA A 15 -7.56 4.23 -13.63
C ALA A 15 -7.83 3.51 -12.29
N ALA A 16 -7.34 2.27 -12.17
CA ALA A 16 -7.51 1.45 -10.98
C ALA A 16 -6.39 0.40 -10.86
N ALA A 17 -6.06 0.02 -9.63
CA ALA A 17 -5.03 -0.95 -9.32
C ALA A 17 -5.50 -1.92 -8.23
N SER A 18 -5.10 -3.19 -8.33
CA SER A 18 -5.34 -4.22 -7.32
C SER A 18 -4.01 -4.79 -6.84
N CYS A 19 -3.81 -4.76 -5.53
CA CYS A 19 -2.58 -5.19 -4.85
C CYS A 19 -2.85 -6.47 -4.06
N TYR A 20 -2.08 -7.53 -4.31
CA TYR A 20 -2.15 -8.78 -3.56
C TYR A 20 -0.86 -8.96 -2.77
N SER A 21 -0.96 -9.08 -1.43
CA SER A 21 0.18 -9.20 -0.50
C SER A 21 1.28 -8.16 -0.75
N GLY A 22 0.88 -6.88 -0.76
CA GLY A 22 1.75 -5.75 -1.07
C GLY A 22 2.43 -5.10 0.14
N VAL A 23 3.14 -4.01 -0.13
CA VAL A 23 3.67 -3.05 0.85
C VAL A 23 3.40 -1.64 0.33
N ALA A 24 3.42 -0.63 1.21
CA ALA A 24 3.19 0.76 0.81
C ALA A 24 4.19 1.23 -0.25
N ALA A 25 3.77 2.14 -1.14
CA ALA A 25 4.64 2.78 -2.12
C ALA A 25 5.83 3.43 -1.41
N GLY A 26 7.04 3.01 -1.78
CA GLY A 26 8.28 3.52 -1.20
C GLY A 26 8.63 2.92 0.16
N CYS A 27 7.92 1.89 0.63
CA CYS A 27 8.32 1.14 1.83
C CYS A 27 9.71 0.50 1.67
N LEU A 28 10.04 0.06 0.46
CA LEU A 28 11.35 -0.51 0.08
C LEU A 28 12.35 0.53 -0.44
N ALA A 29 12.16 1.82 -0.15
CA ALA A 29 13.09 2.84 -0.60
C ALA A 29 14.51 2.58 -0.04
N GLY A 30 15.53 2.63 -0.90
CA GLY A 30 16.92 2.33 -0.53
C GLY A 30 17.29 0.83 -0.54
N SER A 31 16.31 -0.06 -0.75
CA SER A 31 16.53 -1.49 -0.90
C SER A 31 17.23 -1.83 -2.23
N PRO A 32 18.10 -2.86 -2.29
CA PRO A 32 18.72 -3.31 -3.54
C PRO A 32 17.72 -3.89 -4.56
N GLY A 33 16.49 -4.19 -4.14
CA GLY A 33 15.41 -4.55 -5.07
C GLY A 33 14.01 -4.43 -4.45
N SER A 34 12.99 -4.54 -5.32
CA SER A 34 11.56 -4.48 -4.96
C SER A 34 10.94 -5.88 -4.86
N SER A 35 11.63 -6.79 -4.15
CA SER A 35 11.22 -8.19 -3.91
C SER A 35 11.47 -8.51 -2.44
N PRO A 36 10.61 -9.30 -1.76
CA PRO A 36 10.80 -9.65 -0.36
C PRO A 36 12.08 -10.45 -0.09
N ILE A 37 12.70 -11.04 -1.13
CA ILE A 37 13.92 -11.86 -1.01
C ILE A 37 15.19 -11.03 -1.22
N SER A 38 15.15 -10.07 -2.16
CA SER A 38 16.28 -9.20 -2.46
C SER A 38 16.23 -7.87 -1.70
N ALA A 39 15.24 -7.71 -0.83
CA ALA A 39 15.02 -6.45 -0.13
C ALA A 39 15.65 -6.40 1.25
N ASP A 40 15.89 -5.17 1.72
CA ASP A 40 15.93 -4.93 3.17
C ASP A 40 14.64 -5.51 3.79
N PRO A 41 14.76 -6.55 4.63
CA PRO A 41 13.61 -7.30 5.11
C PRO A 41 12.75 -6.46 6.07
N THR A 42 13.22 -5.32 6.55
CA THR A 42 12.52 -4.44 7.50
C THR A 42 11.11 -4.09 7.00
N CYS A 43 10.97 -3.72 5.73
CA CYS A 43 9.66 -3.44 5.14
C CYS A 43 8.79 -4.70 5.02
N ALA A 44 9.31 -5.77 4.40
CA ALA A 44 8.56 -7.01 4.19
C ALA A 44 8.12 -7.65 5.52
N ASN A 45 8.92 -7.51 6.58
CA ASN A 45 8.61 -7.96 7.94
C ASN A 45 7.60 -7.06 8.67
N GLY A 46 7.14 -5.97 8.06
CA GLY A 46 6.14 -5.07 8.64
C GLY A 46 6.68 -4.21 9.77
N GLN A 47 7.98 -3.91 9.77
CA GLN A 47 8.67 -3.16 10.83
C GLN A 47 8.76 -1.66 10.52
N ILE A 48 8.30 -1.23 9.34
CA ILE A 48 8.19 0.19 8.97
C ILE A 48 6.79 0.68 9.29
N ALA A 49 6.69 1.59 10.26
CA ALA A 49 5.45 2.28 10.59
C ALA A 49 5.67 3.80 10.51
N LEU A 50 5.00 4.47 9.58
CA LEU A 50 5.05 5.93 9.43
C LEU A 50 3.70 6.57 9.75
N SER A 51 3.72 7.88 10.01
CA SER A 51 2.48 8.65 10.09
C SER A 51 1.79 8.73 8.72
N ASP A 52 0.48 8.95 8.74
CA ASP A 52 -0.35 9.10 7.54
C ASP A 52 0.18 10.21 6.63
N GLN A 53 0.61 11.34 7.23
CA GLN A 53 1.22 12.46 6.50
C GLN A 53 2.54 12.07 5.86
N ALA A 54 3.39 11.31 6.55
CA ALA A 54 4.68 10.86 6.01
C ALA A 54 4.48 9.86 4.86
N TRP A 55 3.50 8.95 4.97
CA TRP A 55 3.16 8.04 3.88
C TRP A 55 2.61 8.77 2.65
N ALA A 56 1.70 9.73 2.86
CA ALA A 56 1.14 10.52 1.78
C ALA A 56 2.21 11.38 1.09
N ALA A 57 3.09 12.02 1.87
CA ALA A 57 4.23 12.76 1.32
C ALA A 57 5.14 11.84 0.50
N ARG A 58 5.47 10.64 1.01
CA ARG A 58 6.29 9.67 0.30
C ARG A 58 5.67 9.24 -1.04
N ALA A 59 4.35 9.01 -1.10
CA ALA A 59 3.67 8.68 -2.36
C ALA A 59 3.65 9.87 -3.32
N ARG A 60 3.26 11.08 -2.85
CA ARG A 60 3.17 12.29 -3.69
C ARG A 60 4.52 12.71 -4.25
N ASN A 61 5.61 12.49 -3.51
CA ASN A 61 6.97 12.80 -3.96
C ASN A 61 7.45 11.87 -5.08
N MET A 62 6.75 10.78 -5.40
CA MET A 62 7.08 9.93 -6.55
C MET A 62 6.69 10.56 -7.89
N PHE A 63 5.72 11.49 -7.89
CA PHE A 63 5.37 12.28 -9.07
C PHE A 63 5.14 13.75 -8.69
N PRO A 64 6.23 14.52 -8.44
CA PRO A 64 6.15 15.89 -7.95
C PRO A 64 5.31 16.81 -8.85
N GLY A 65 4.47 17.65 -8.24
CA GLY A 65 3.62 18.60 -8.96
C GLY A 65 2.32 18.01 -9.52
N TYR A 66 2.11 16.70 -9.43
CA TYR A 66 0.86 16.08 -9.86
C TYR A 66 -0.33 16.49 -8.97
N ALA A 67 -1.28 17.22 -9.56
CA ALA A 67 -2.51 17.67 -8.90
C ALA A 67 -3.76 16.88 -9.34
N GLY A 68 -3.58 15.84 -10.17
CA GLY A 68 -4.66 14.99 -10.65
C GLY A 68 -5.10 13.92 -9.65
N ALA A 69 -6.04 13.08 -10.07
CA ALA A 69 -6.56 12.00 -9.25
C ALA A 69 -5.65 10.77 -9.28
N TYR A 70 -5.35 10.22 -8.11
CA TYR A 70 -4.68 8.92 -8.01
C TYR A 70 -5.63 7.76 -8.36
N PRO A 71 -5.14 6.61 -8.86
CA PRO A 71 -5.97 5.45 -9.22
C PRO A 71 -6.87 5.00 -8.09
N ARG A 72 -8.00 4.34 -8.41
CA ARG A 72 -8.75 3.57 -7.39
C ARG A 72 -7.90 2.39 -6.94
N ILE A 73 -7.76 2.18 -5.63
CA ILE A 73 -6.89 1.13 -5.08
C ILE A 73 -7.74 0.08 -4.38
N GLN A 74 -7.48 -1.18 -4.70
CA GLN A 74 -7.93 -2.33 -3.94
C GLN A 74 -6.70 -3.06 -3.40
N THR A 75 -6.71 -3.46 -2.13
CA THR A 75 -5.63 -4.26 -1.54
C THR A 75 -6.20 -5.49 -0.86
N LEU A 76 -5.55 -6.63 -1.05
CA LEU A 76 -5.86 -7.91 -0.42
C LEU A 76 -4.59 -8.46 0.20
N HIS A 77 -4.69 -8.96 1.43
CA HIS A 77 -3.54 -9.49 2.16
C HIS A 77 -3.93 -10.71 2.98
N GLY A 78 -3.17 -11.80 2.84
CA GLY A 78 -3.41 -13.02 3.61
C GLY A 78 -2.99 -12.84 5.06
N THR A 79 -3.85 -13.21 6.01
CA THR A 79 -3.52 -13.18 7.45
C THR A 79 -2.44 -14.19 7.85
N ALA A 80 -2.21 -15.22 7.02
CA ALA A 80 -1.17 -16.23 7.20
C ALA A 80 0.13 -15.92 6.42
N ASP A 81 0.27 -14.74 5.82
CA ASP A 81 1.46 -14.39 5.01
C ASP A 81 2.70 -14.20 5.90
N THR A 82 3.70 -15.06 5.71
CA THR A 82 4.97 -15.03 6.44
C THR A 82 6.11 -14.37 5.68
N LEU A 83 5.91 -14.04 4.40
CA LEU A 83 6.91 -13.40 3.54
C LEU A 83 6.71 -11.88 3.50
N VAL A 84 5.47 -11.45 3.35
CA VAL A 84 5.08 -10.04 3.45
C VAL A 84 4.07 -9.97 4.59
N ARG A 85 4.52 -9.54 5.76
CA ARG A 85 3.74 -9.63 7.00
C ARG A 85 2.52 -8.71 6.96
N ILE A 86 1.45 -9.16 7.63
CA ILE A 86 0.15 -8.47 7.68
C ILE A 86 0.18 -6.99 8.11
N PRO A 87 1.12 -6.47 8.94
CA PRO A 87 1.19 -5.03 9.22
C PRO A 87 1.35 -4.17 7.96
N ASN A 88 1.88 -4.72 6.87
CA ASN A 88 1.97 -4.02 5.60
C ASN A 88 0.61 -3.68 4.98
N LEU A 89 -0.47 -4.42 5.30
CA LEU A 89 -1.82 -4.07 4.90
C LEU A 89 -2.24 -2.74 5.53
N ASP A 90 -2.05 -2.59 6.84
CA ASP A 90 -2.36 -1.35 7.58
C ASP A 90 -1.59 -0.16 7.01
N GLN A 91 -0.28 -0.32 6.77
CA GLN A 91 0.54 0.76 6.22
C GLN A 91 0.14 1.16 4.79
N GLN A 92 -0.28 0.21 3.95
CA GLN A 92 -0.86 0.50 2.63
C GLN A 92 -2.18 1.26 2.73
N LEU A 93 -3.08 0.82 3.62
CA LEU A 93 -4.37 1.47 3.82
C LEU A 93 -4.18 2.90 4.31
N ARG A 94 -3.30 3.12 5.31
CA ARG A 94 -2.91 4.46 5.81
C ARG A 94 -2.39 5.35 4.69
N GLN A 95 -1.48 4.85 3.86
CA GLN A 95 -0.92 5.63 2.76
C GLN A 95 -2.01 6.08 1.78
N TRP A 96 -2.81 5.16 1.28
CA TRP A 96 -3.81 5.50 0.27
C TRP A 96 -4.98 6.29 0.83
N ALA A 97 -5.37 6.04 2.09
CA ALA A 97 -6.34 6.85 2.79
C ALA A 97 -5.85 8.29 2.93
N ALA A 98 -4.60 8.51 3.34
CA ALA A 98 -4.02 9.84 3.49
C ALA A 98 -3.79 10.57 2.15
N VAL A 99 -3.41 9.85 1.09
CA VAL A 99 -3.31 10.42 -0.26
C VAL A 99 -4.67 10.90 -0.76
N LYS A 100 -5.74 10.15 -0.45
CA LYS A 100 -7.11 10.39 -0.95
C LYS A 100 -8.03 11.14 0.02
N GLY A 101 -7.57 11.47 1.22
CA GLY A 101 -8.38 12.13 2.25
C GLY A 101 -9.53 11.26 2.76
N LEU A 102 -9.33 9.95 2.84
CA LEU A 102 -10.34 8.99 3.30
C LEU A 102 -10.14 8.64 4.77
N SER A 103 -11.22 8.24 5.43
CA SER A 103 -11.21 7.65 6.77
C SER A 103 -11.83 6.26 6.74
N LEU A 104 -11.33 5.37 7.60
CA LEU A 104 -11.93 4.06 7.80
C LEU A 104 -13.24 4.23 8.57
N THR A 105 -14.35 3.75 8.02
CA THR A 105 -15.69 3.96 8.61
C THR A 105 -16.34 2.68 9.14
N ARG A 106 -15.98 1.51 8.60
CA ARG A 106 -16.57 0.23 9.00
C ARG A 106 -15.72 -0.96 8.56
N ASN A 107 -15.87 -2.07 9.27
CA ASN A 107 -15.36 -3.37 8.85
C ASN A 107 -16.54 -4.29 8.52
N ASN A 108 -16.46 -5.02 7.40
CA ASN A 108 -17.45 -6.00 6.99
C ASN A 108 -16.84 -7.38 7.03
N THR A 109 -17.23 -8.18 8.01
CA THR A 109 -16.80 -9.58 8.10
C THR A 109 -17.55 -10.44 7.08
N ASN A 110 -16.95 -11.57 6.72
CA ASN A 110 -17.43 -12.51 5.72
C ASN A 110 -17.75 -11.87 4.35
N THR A 111 -17.04 -10.80 3.99
CA THR A 111 -17.20 -10.07 2.73
C THR A 111 -15.85 -10.03 2.01
N PRO A 112 -15.74 -10.47 0.74
CA PRO A 112 -16.83 -10.91 -0.15
C PRO A 112 -17.29 -12.36 0.07
N GLN A 113 -16.58 -13.14 0.90
CA GLN A 113 -16.93 -14.52 1.24
C GLN A 113 -16.56 -14.83 2.70
N SER A 114 -17.02 -15.98 3.22
CA SER A 114 -16.70 -16.41 4.58
C SER A 114 -15.19 -16.43 4.84
N GLY A 115 -14.77 -15.91 6.00
CA GLY A 115 -13.35 -15.80 6.39
C GLY A 115 -12.63 -14.53 5.92
N TYR A 116 -13.26 -13.69 5.08
CA TYR A 116 -12.70 -12.40 4.67
C TYR A 116 -13.21 -11.26 5.55
N THR A 117 -12.37 -10.27 5.79
CA THR A 117 -12.78 -8.98 6.38
C THR A 117 -12.46 -7.89 5.38
N GLN A 118 -13.50 -7.23 4.86
CA GLN A 118 -13.35 -5.99 4.11
C GLN A 118 -13.20 -4.85 5.11
N ILE A 119 -12.09 -4.12 4.98
CA ILE A 119 -11.68 -2.97 5.79
C ILE A 119 -11.80 -1.73 4.89
#